data_AF-A0A0V7ZW29-F1
#
_entry.id   AF-A0A0V7ZW29-F1
#
_cell.length_a   1.000
_cell.length_b   1.000
_cell.length_c   1.000
_cell.angle_alpha   90.00
_cell.angle_beta   90.00
_cell.angle_gamma   90.00
#
_symmetry.space_group_name_H-M   'P 1'
#
loop_
_entity.id
_entity.type
_entity.pdbx_description
1 polymer ?
#
loop_
_entity_poly.entity_id
_entity_poly.type
_entity_poly.pdbx_seq_one_letter_code
_entity_poly.pdbx_strand_id
1 'polypeptide(L)'
;MNYRKIDTALAMAINQVENPYQRLFIIFIHTQPILESAAQNFLIDLGIRKKTEGETVFTATVSAHTISELSDQNWVKHLKLSQRLRFVNQG
;
A
#
# COMPACT_ATOMS: atom_id res chain seq x y z
N MET A 1 -1.44 6.53 12.27
CA MET A 1 -1.56 6.93 10.86
C MET A 1 -0.74 8.17 10.54
N ASN A 2 0.30 8.00 9.73
CA ASN A 2 1.18 9.06 9.27
C ASN A 2 0.78 9.57 7.87
N TYR A 3 -0.03 10.63 7.83
CA TYR A 3 -0.51 11.23 6.58
C TYR A 3 0.59 11.79 5.67
N ARG A 4 1.82 12.03 6.17
CA ARG A 4 2.94 12.49 5.32
C ARG A 4 3.40 11.42 4.32
N LYS A 5 3.11 10.15 4.60
CA LYS A 5 3.43 9.03 3.72
C LYS A 5 2.27 8.62 2.82
N ILE A 6 1.08 9.18 3.02
CA ILE A 6 -0.14 8.81 2.31
C ILE A 6 -0.39 9.88 1.25
N ASP A 7 -0.57 9.47 0.00
CA ASP A 7 -0.92 10.43 -1.05
C ASP A 7 -2.33 11.00 -0.85
N THR A 8 -2.58 12.17 -1.40
CA THR A 8 -3.85 12.89 -1.21
C THR A 8 -5.05 12.07 -1.66
N ALA A 9 -4.95 11.33 -2.78
CA ALA A 9 -6.06 10.53 -3.27
C ALA A 9 -6.40 9.37 -2.32
N LEU A 10 -5.40 8.68 -1.79
CA LEU A 10 -5.62 7.63 -0.79
C LEU A 10 -6.18 8.20 0.52
N ALA A 11 -5.67 9.33 0.99
CA ALA A 11 -6.17 9.98 2.21
C ALA A 11 -7.67 10.36 2.08
N MET A 12 -8.06 10.90 0.93
CA MET A 12 -9.46 11.21 0.64
C MET A 12 -10.34 9.95 0.59
N ALA A 13 -9.84 8.87 -0.01
CA ALA A 13 -10.59 7.62 -0.14
C ALA A 13 -10.78 6.91 1.21
N ILE A 14 -9.79 6.97 2.12
CA ILE A 14 -9.89 6.42 3.49
C ILE A 14 -11.01 7.10 4.28
N ASN A 15 -11.13 8.42 4.18
CA ASN A 15 -12.14 9.19 4.92
C ASN A 15 -13.59 8.89 4.51
N GLN A 16 -13.81 8.20 3.39
CA GLN A 16 -15.14 7.87 2.87
C GLN A 16 -15.59 6.45 3.25
N VAL A 17 -14.77 5.68 3.97
CA VAL A 17 -15.09 4.30 4.33
C VAL A 17 -15.77 4.23 5.69
N GLU A 18 -16.94 3.58 5.73
CA GLU A 18 -17.70 3.33 6.96
C GLU A 18 -17.09 2.22 7.83
N ASN A 19 -16.59 1.14 7.20
CA ASN A 19 -15.95 0.02 7.91
C ASN A 19 -14.43 -0.03 7.65
N PRO A 20 -13.59 0.36 8.62
CA PRO A 20 -12.14 0.46 8.42
C PRO A 20 -11.43 -0.88 8.23
N TYR A 21 -12.09 -2.02 8.49
CA TYR A 21 -11.53 -3.36 8.35
C TYR A 21 -11.83 -4.00 6.99
N GLN A 22 -12.72 -3.42 6.19
CA GLN A 22 -13.03 -3.94 4.87
C GLN A 22 -11.85 -3.71 3.91
N ARG A 23 -11.40 -4.76 3.22
CA ARG A 23 -10.31 -4.66 2.23
C ARG A 23 -10.84 -4.07 0.93
N LEU A 24 -10.77 -2.75 0.81
CA LEU A 24 -11.32 -1.99 -0.32
C LEU A 24 -10.25 -1.36 -1.19
N PHE A 25 -9.08 -1.08 -0.64
CA PHE A 25 -8.08 -0.25 -1.30
C PHE A 25 -7.02 -1.09 -1.98
N ILE A 26 -6.93 -0.97 -3.30
CA ILE A 26 -5.76 -1.43 -4.04
C ILE A 26 -4.74 -0.28 -3.97
N ILE A 27 -3.59 -0.52 -3.34
CA ILE A 27 -2.57 0.52 -3.13
C ILE A 27 -1.22 0.06 -3.64
N PHE A 28 -0.38 1.03 -4.01
CA PHE A 28 1.06 0.87 -4.14
C PHE A 28 1.75 1.16 -2.80
N ILE A 29 2.64 0.27 -2.39
CA ILE A 29 3.43 0.36 -1.16
C ILE A 29 4.90 0.53 -1.57
N HIS A 30 5.45 1.73 -1.38
CA HIS A 30 6.86 2.00 -1.63
C HIS A 30 7.65 1.90 -0.32
N THR A 31 8.63 0.99 -0.29
CA THR A 31 9.43 0.68 0.88
C THR A 31 10.88 1.15 0.74
N GLN A 32 11.66 0.98 1.81
CA GLN A 32 13.11 0.97 1.72
C GLN A 32 13.60 -0.24 0.92
N PRO A 33 14.79 -0.14 0.26
CA PRO A 33 15.31 -1.23 -0.57
C PRO A 33 15.72 -2.46 0.22
N ILE A 34 16.17 -2.27 1.47
CA ILE A 34 16.59 -3.33 2.37
C ILE A 34 15.53 -3.41 3.46
N LEU A 35 14.87 -4.56 3.55
CA LEU A 35 13.84 -4.84 4.54
C LEU A 35 14.32 -5.90 5.52
N GLU A 36 14.17 -5.63 6.81
CA GLU A 36 14.39 -6.61 7.86
C GLU A 36 13.31 -7.71 7.81
N SER A 37 13.59 -8.87 8.44
CA SER A 37 12.70 -10.03 8.40
C SER A 37 11.27 -9.72 8.86
N ALA A 38 11.09 -8.86 9.85
CA ALA A 38 9.77 -8.45 10.32
C ALA A 38 8.97 -7.69 9.25
N ALA A 39 9.61 -6.79 8.51
CA ALA A 39 8.98 -6.06 7.41
C ALA A 39 8.66 -7.00 6.23
N GLN A 40 9.55 -7.95 5.93
CA GLN A 40 9.30 -8.98 4.91
C GLN A 40 8.09 -9.84 5.27
N ASN A 41 8.00 -10.30 6.52
CA ASN A 41 6.88 -11.11 7.01
C ASN A 41 5.57 -10.32 6.97
N PHE A 42 5.59 -9.04 7.36
CA PHE A 42 4.41 -8.18 7.26
C PHE A 42 3.87 -8.11 5.83
N LEU A 43 4.74 -7.92 4.83
CA LEU A 43 4.32 -7.91 3.41
C LEU A 43 3.77 -9.27 2.96
N ILE A 44 4.38 -10.38 3.41
CA ILE A 44 3.90 -11.74 3.11
C ILE A 44 2.49 -11.97 3.68
N ASP A 45 2.23 -11.50 4.90
CA ASP A 45 0.91 -11.61 5.56
C ASP A 45 -0.16 -10.79 4.83
N LEU A 46 0.23 -9.73 4.11
CA LEU A 46 -0.63 -8.98 3.19
C LEU A 46 -0.90 -9.71 1.87
N GLY A 47 -0.34 -10.91 1.68
CA GLY A 47 -0.44 -11.69 0.44
C GLY A 47 0.51 -11.23 -0.66
N ILE A 48 1.47 -10.36 -0.35
CA ILE A 48 2.51 -9.92 -1.29
C ILE A 48 3.55 -11.03 -1.35
N ARG A 49 3.58 -11.76 -2.47
CA ARG A 49 4.60 -12.77 -2.69
C ARG A 49 5.95 -12.09 -2.88
N LYS A 50 6.97 -12.63 -2.23
CA LYS A 50 8.36 -12.18 -2.37
C LYS A 50 8.76 -12.22 -3.84
N LYS A 51 8.97 -11.05 -4.44
CA LYS A 51 9.52 -10.92 -5.78
C LYS A 51 10.93 -10.35 -5.71
N THR A 52 11.59 -10.39 -6.86
CA THR A 52 12.99 -10.13 -7.19
C THR A 52 13.75 -9.25 -6.21
N GLU A 53 15.00 -9.65 -5.92
CA GLU A 53 15.94 -8.87 -5.13
C GLU A 53 16.01 -7.42 -5.65
N GLY A 54 15.82 -6.45 -4.75
CA GLY A 54 15.81 -5.02 -5.07
C GLY A 54 14.44 -4.42 -5.45
N GLU A 55 13.35 -5.19 -5.49
CA GLU A 55 12.00 -4.61 -5.63
C GLU A 55 11.63 -3.78 -4.40
N THR A 56 11.17 -2.54 -4.63
CA THR A 56 10.82 -1.58 -3.56
C THR A 56 9.38 -1.10 -3.62
N VAL A 57 8.63 -1.52 -4.64
CA VAL A 57 7.24 -1.10 -4.85
C VAL A 57 6.38 -2.34 -4.98
N PHE A 58 5.44 -2.49 -4.07
CA PHE A 58 4.52 -3.62 -4.02
C PHE A 58 3.09 -3.14 -4.25
N THR A 59 2.21 -4.06 -4.64
CA THR A 59 0.77 -3.80 -4.76
C THR A 59 0.00 -4.76 -3.89
N ALA A 60 -0.97 -4.27 -3.11
CA ALA A 60 -1.84 -5.09 -2.28
C ALA A 60 -3.25 -4.52 -2.20
N THR A 61 -4.22 -5.40 -1.91
CA THR A 61 -5.58 -5.00 -1.54
C THR A 61 -5.72 -5.04 -0.03
N VAL A 62 -5.88 -3.87 0.58
CA VAL A 62 -5.81 -3.68 2.04
C VAL A 62 -7.00 -2.89 2.58
N SER A 63 -7.17 -2.91 3.89
CA SER A 63 -8.17 -2.12 4.61
C SER A 63 -7.62 -0.77 5.05
N ALA A 64 -8.49 0.16 5.47
CA ALA A 64 -8.06 1.44 6.04
C ALA A 64 -7.21 1.24 7.31
N HIS A 65 -7.55 0.24 8.12
CA HIS A 65 -6.78 -0.12 9.30
C HIS A 65 -5.34 -0.51 8.95
N THR A 66 -5.17 -1.41 7.97
CA THR A 66 -3.83 -1.82 7.49
C THR A 66 -3.05 -0.65 6.89
N ILE A 67 -3.71 0.31 6.23
CA ILE A 67 -3.04 1.52 5.74
C ILE A 67 -2.48 2.35 6.91
N SER A 68 -3.24 2.47 8.02
CA SER A 68 -2.72 3.12 9.22
C SER A 68 -1.46 2.41 9.73
N GLU A 69 -1.50 1.09 9.90
CA GLU A 69 -0.35 0.30 10.37
C GLU A 69 0.88 0.47 9.47
N LEU A 70 0.70 0.35 8.13
CA LEU A 70 1.76 0.56 7.14
C LEU A 70 2.35 1.97 7.23
N SER A 71 1.52 3.00 7.38
CA SER A 71 2.00 4.38 7.44
C SER A 71 2.89 4.65 8.67
N ASP A 72 2.66 3.91 9.75
CA ASP A 72 3.41 4.06 10.99
C ASP A 72 4.77 3.34 10.91
N GLN A 73 4.96 2.40 9.98
CA GLN A 73 6.23 1.68 9.78
C GLN A 73 7.35 2.58 9.23
N ASN A 74 8.54 2.51 9.84
CA ASN A 74 9.72 3.30 9.44
C ASN A 74 10.28 2.90 8.05
N TRP A 75 10.12 1.64 7.65
CA TRP A 75 10.57 1.09 6.37
C TRP A 75 9.63 1.43 5.21
N VAL A 76 8.42 1.94 5.48
CA VAL A 76 7.51 2.46 4.46
C VAL A 76 7.88 3.91 4.15
N LYS A 77 8.13 4.19 2.87
CA LYS A 77 8.38 5.55 2.36
C LYS A 77 7.08 6.24 1.97
N HIS A 78 6.28 5.59 1.11
CA HIS A 78 5.04 6.16 0.58
C HIS A 78 3.99 5.09 0.31
N LEU A 79 2.73 5.46 0.50
CA LEU A 79 1.54 4.71 0.17
C LEU A 79 0.73 5.51 -0.84
N LYS A 80 0.37 4.89 -1.97
CA LYS A 80 -0.40 5.55 -3.02
C LYS A 80 -1.62 4.73 -3.42
N LEU A 81 -2.76 5.40 -3.65
CA LEU A 81 -3.90 4.71 -4.26
C LEU A 81 -3.53 4.19 -5.65
N SER A 82 -3.77 2.92 -5.91
CA SER A 82 -3.58 2.36 -7.24
C SER A 82 -4.70 2.83 -8.16
N GLN A 83 -4.35 3.53 -9.23
CA GLN A 83 -5.32 3.88 -10.25
C GLN A 83 -5.51 2.69 -11.18
N ARG A 84 -6.77 2.29 -11.40
CA ARG A 84 -7.11 1.37 -12.48
C ARG A 84 -6.93 2.10 -13.80
N LEU A 85 -5.78 1.94 -14.43
CA LEU A 85 -5.56 2.38 -15.80
C LEU A 85 -6.50 1.58 -16.70
N ARG A 86 -7.39 2.29 -17.41
CA ARG A 86 -8.16 1.70 -18.50
C ARG A 86 -7.31 1.83 -19.76
N PHE A 87 -7.01 0.72 -20.42
CA PHE A 87 -6.42 0.77 -21.75
C PHE A 87 -7.40 1.46 -22.69
N VAL A 88 -7.01 2.63 -23.20
CA VAL A 88 -7.75 3.30 -24.27
C VAL A 88 -7.17 2.77 -25.56
N ASN A 89 -7.80 1.75 -26.14
CA ASN A 89 -7.45 1.29 -27.48
C ASN A 89 -7.93 2.38 -28.45
N GLN A 90 -7.02 3.24 -28.92
CA GLN A 90 -7.29 4.12 -30.04
C GLN A 90 -7.10 3.28 -31.30
N GLY A 91 -8.22 2.82 -31.85
CA GLY A 91 -8.28 2.19 -33.17
C GLY A 91 -8.14 3.21 -34.28
#